data_AF-A0A142Y324-F1
#
_entry.id   AF-A0A142Y324-F1
#
_cell.length_a   1.000
_cell.length_b   1.000
_cell.length_c   1.000
_cell.angle_alpha   90.00
_cell.angle_beta   90.00
_cell.angle_gamma   90.00
#
_symmetry.space_group_name_H-M   'P 1'
#
loop_
_entity.id
_entity.type
_entity.pdbx_description
1 polymer ?
#
loop_
_entity_poly.entity_id
_entity_poly.type
_entity_poly.pdbx_seq_one_letter_code
_entity_poly.pdbx_strand_id
1 'polypeptide(L)'
;MESIDRIWLALRRLSARFLLVRLALIAASLVAAGGSVCFSQATQDSKPADPPKTEIRKEAIPRIQPRRLPLVPAVLQARMLQNADNGGLTIHGKLSRAELEEMLYGLLGGSRQAFRRLRREAIQRSIDRVDQVCKLNDSQKEKIDGSIEIDIARIESTITSLLSEIREDTPPEKKQAIYNNAWQRLRTMQQQDTLDQDALWKKVLHATLTAEQQKQLDEDEKRVEATRERSGKYRLLLLVQRKVGLTTPDRQRLLAFLLDPKHSSIQSVSTLFEALSELSDSQRNAILSEETFQAWKQQATARP
;
A
#
# COMPACT_ATOMS: atom_id res chain seq x y z
N MET A 1 -23.62 -18.52 14.57
CA MET A 1 -24.13 -17.22 14.07
C MET A 1 -23.58 -16.00 14.83
N GLU A 2 -23.03 -16.11 16.05
CA GLU A 2 -22.56 -14.92 16.81
C GLU A 2 -21.22 -14.27 16.36
N SER A 3 -20.46 -14.87 15.45
CA SER A 3 -19.10 -14.41 15.12
C SER A 3 -19.06 -13.19 14.18
N ILE A 4 -20.00 -13.11 13.23
CA ILE A 4 -20.01 -12.04 12.21
C ILE A 4 -20.45 -10.70 12.82
N ASP A 5 -21.44 -10.72 13.72
CA ASP A 5 -21.90 -9.52 14.40
C ASP A 5 -20.85 -8.95 15.35
N ARG A 6 -20.02 -9.80 15.97
CA ARG A 6 -18.87 -9.36 16.79
C ARG A 6 -17.80 -8.68 15.94
N ILE A 7 -17.51 -9.19 14.74
CA ILE A 7 -16.56 -8.57 13.80
C ILE A 7 -17.11 -7.22 13.29
N TRP A 8 -18.40 -7.14 12.99
CA TRP A 8 -19.05 -5.89 12.58
C TRP A 8 -19.08 -4.83 13.69
N LEU A 9 -19.35 -5.26 14.94
CA LEU A 9 -19.30 -4.38 16.11
C LEU A 9 -17.87 -3.89 16.38
N ALA A 10 -16.86 -4.74 16.18
CA ALA A 10 -15.45 -4.37 16.29
C ALA A 10 -15.04 -3.35 15.22
N LEU A 11 -15.46 -3.55 13.96
CA LEU A 11 -15.20 -2.62 12.86
C LEU A 11 -15.91 -1.27 13.07
N ARG A 12 -17.13 -1.28 13.60
CA ARG A 12 -17.90 -0.06 13.91
C ARG A 12 -17.31 0.71 15.10
N ARG A 13 -16.75 0.00 16.09
CA ARG A 13 -15.99 0.62 17.20
C ARG A 13 -14.66 1.19 16.74
N LEU A 14 -13.98 0.55 15.78
CA LEU A 14 -12.75 1.05 15.17
C LEU A 14 -12.99 2.33 14.36
N SER A 15 -14.05 2.38 13.55
CA SER A 15 -14.40 3.59 12.78
C SER A 15 -14.81 4.76 13.70
N ALA A 16 -15.59 4.49 14.76
CA ALA A 16 -15.94 5.51 15.75
C ALA A 16 -14.71 6.05 16.51
N ARG A 17 -13.76 5.18 16.86
CA ARG A 17 -12.49 5.61 17.49
C ARG A 17 -11.62 6.43 16.53
N PHE A 18 -11.55 6.07 15.25
CA PHE A 18 -10.85 6.88 14.25
C PHE A 18 -11.49 8.25 14.06
N LEU A 19 -12.82 8.33 14.13
CA LEU A 19 -13.55 9.59 14.00
C LEU A 19 -13.37 10.47 15.24
N LEU A 20 -13.39 9.89 16.45
CA LEU A 20 -13.08 10.60 17.70
C LEU A 20 -11.62 11.06 17.77
N VAL A 21 -10.65 10.27 17.29
CA VAL A 21 -9.24 10.68 17.21
C VAL A 21 -9.06 11.81 16.22
N ARG A 22 -9.76 11.78 15.06
CA ARG A 22 -9.76 12.91 14.12
C ARG A 22 -10.38 14.17 14.72
N LEU A 23 -11.51 14.06 15.41
CA LEU A 23 -12.15 15.20 16.09
C LEU A 23 -11.26 15.75 17.21
N ALA A 24 -10.60 14.89 17.98
CA ALA A 24 -9.65 15.31 19.01
C ALA A 24 -8.40 16.00 18.42
N LEU A 25 -7.91 15.53 17.26
CA LEU A 25 -6.81 16.19 16.53
C LEU A 25 -7.23 17.54 15.94
N ILE A 26 -8.47 17.66 15.44
CA ILE A 26 -9.04 18.92 14.97
C ILE A 26 -9.23 19.90 16.14
N ALA A 27 -9.72 19.42 17.29
CA ALA A 27 -9.85 20.23 18.51
C ALA A 27 -8.48 20.67 19.05
N ALA A 28 -7.48 19.79 19.06
CA ALA A 28 -6.13 20.13 19.51
C ALA A 28 -5.41 21.13 18.57
N SER A 29 -5.69 21.07 17.26
CA SER A 29 -5.15 22.04 16.30
C SER A 29 -5.87 23.39 16.35
N LEU A 30 -7.14 23.42 16.76
CA LEU A 30 -7.85 24.67 17.08
C LEU A 30 -7.35 25.33 18.38
N VAL A 31 -6.97 24.53 19.39
CA VAL A 31 -6.37 25.05 20.63
C VAL A 31 -4.94 25.56 20.41
N ALA A 32 -4.16 24.92 19.53
CA ALA A 32 -2.80 25.37 19.20
C ALA A 32 -2.75 26.69 18.40
N ALA A 33 -3.87 27.13 17.82
CA ALA A 33 -3.99 28.41 17.10
C ALA A 33 -4.44 29.57 18.01
N GLY A 34 -4.76 29.31 19.28
CA GLY A 34 -5.22 30.30 20.25
C GLY A 34 -4.32 30.39 21.47
N GLY A 35 -3.44 31.40 21.48
CA GLY A 35 -2.98 32.16 22.65
C GLY A 35 -2.69 31.44 23.98
N SER A 36 -1.39 31.40 24.29
CA SER A 36 -0.75 31.35 25.62
C SER A 36 -1.61 31.82 26.81
N VAL A 37 -1.75 30.97 27.83
CA VAL A 37 -1.85 31.39 29.24
C VAL A 37 -1.06 30.42 30.12
N CYS A 38 -0.09 30.97 30.86
CA CYS A 38 0.65 30.30 31.92
C CYS A 38 -0.26 30.02 33.13
N PHE A 39 -0.14 28.84 33.74
CA PHE A 39 -0.52 28.67 35.14
C PHE A 39 0.37 27.62 35.80
N SER A 40 1.18 28.08 36.76
CA SER A 40 1.84 27.25 37.77
C SER A 40 0.96 27.22 39.01
N GLN A 41 0.80 26.04 39.62
CA GLN A 41 0.81 25.92 41.08
C GLN A 41 1.01 24.47 41.52
N ALA A 42 1.92 24.32 42.48
CA ALA A 42 2.16 23.13 43.27
C ALA A 42 1.18 23.09 44.46
N THR A 43 0.80 21.88 44.90
CA THR A 43 0.55 21.57 46.31
C THR A 43 0.61 20.05 46.55
N GLN A 44 1.12 19.73 47.73
CA GLN A 44 1.41 18.44 48.35
C GLN A 44 0.19 17.68 48.92
N ASP A 45 0.46 16.42 49.23
CA ASP A 45 -0.06 15.56 50.32
C ASP A 45 -1.52 15.08 50.32
N SER A 46 -1.69 13.76 50.16
CA SER A 46 -1.90 12.79 51.27
C SER A 46 -2.64 11.53 50.80
N LYS A 47 -2.19 10.37 51.30
CA LYS A 47 -2.73 9.02 51.07
C LYS A 47 -4.09 8.83 51.74
N PRO A 48 -4.93 7.90 51.23
CA PRO A 48 -5.08 6.63 51.95
C PRO A 48 -4.96 5.40 51.03
N ALA A 49 -4.66 4.27 51.67
CA ALA A 49 -4.33 3.00 51.03
C ALA A 49 -5.57 2.28 50.49
N ASP A 50 -5.47 1.78 49.25
CA ASP A 50 -6.44 0.92 48.58
C ASP A 50 -5.74 -0.34 48.01
N PRO A 51 -6.47 -1.46 47.85
CA PRO A 51 -5.96 -2.84 47.80
C PRO A 51 -5.15 -3.21 46.53
N PRO A 52 -4.42 -4.34 46.54
CA PRO A 52 -3.35 -4.63 45.58
C PRO A 52 -3.88 -4.69 44.15
N LYS A 53 -3.44 -3.72 43.33
CA LYS A 53 -3.62 -3.72 41.87
C LYS A 53 -2.58 -4.66 41.26
N THR A 54 -3.06 -5.68 40.57
CA THR A 54 -2.28 -6.50 39.64
C THR A 54 -1.61 -5.58 38.61
N GLU A 55 -0.28 -5.47 38.67
CA GLU A 55 0.53 -4.81 37.65
C GLU A 55 0.46 -5.61 36.36
N ILE A 56 -0.54 -5.32 35.53
CA ILE A 56 -0.46 -5.62 34.10
C ILE A 56 0.53 -4.60 33.54
N ARG A 57 1.79 -5.03 33.36
CA ARG A 57 2.81 -4.33 32.60
C ARG A 57 2.23 -4.03 31.20
N LYS A 58 1.71 -2.82 31.01
CA LYS A 58 1.36 -2.29 29.70
C LYS A 58 2.68 -1.96 29.02
N GLU A 59 3.25 -2.92 28.30
CA GLU A 59 4.27 -2.61 27.30
C GLU A 59 3.67 -1.58 26.35
N ALA A 60 4.27 -0.38 26.34
CA ALA A 60 3.90 0.67 25.44
C ALA A 60 4.18 0.19 24.02
N ILE A 61 3.11 -0.19 23.29
CA ILE A 61 3.19 -0.39 21.84
C ILE A 61 3.71 0.95 21.29
N PRO A 62 4.91 1.01 20.67
CA PRO A 62 5.43 2.25 20.13
C PRO A 62 4.42 2.78 19.12
N ARG A 63 3.93 3.99 19.36
CA ARG A 63 3.12 4.73 18.38
C ARG A 63 3.97 4.86 17.12
N ILE A 64 3.65 4.06 16.11
CA ILE A 64 4.11 4.28 14.75
C ILE A 64 3.50 5.61 14.32
N GLN A 65 4.28 6.69 14.47
CA GLN A 65 3.93 7.96 13.84
C GLN A 65 3.90 7.69 12.33
N PRO A 66 2.84 8.08 11.60
CA PRO A 66 2.89 8.07 10.15
C PRO A 66 4.05 8.98 9.73
N ARG A 67 5.17 8.38 9.32
CA ARG A 67 6.32 9.12 8.77
C ARG A 67 5.79 9.94 7.60
N ARG A 68 5.80 11.26 7.76
CA ARG A 68 5.61 12.18 6.64
C ARG A 68 6.72 11.86 5.63
N LEU A 69 6.33 11.42 4.44
CA LEU A 69 7.25 11.31 3.30
C LEU A 69 7.95 12.67 3.14
N PRO A 70 9.25 12.71 2.83
CA PRO A 70 9.90 13.97 2.49
C PRO A 70 9.10 14.60 1.34
N LEU A 71 8.62 15.82 1.58
CA LEU A 71 7.93 16.61 0.58
C LEU A 71 8.91 16.81 -0.59
N VAL A 72 8.65 16.15 -1.71
CA VAL A 72 9.15 16.61 -3.01
C VAL A 72 8.78 18.10 -3.05
N PRO A 73 9.71 19.02 -3.38
CA PRO A 73 9.38 20.45 -3.47
C PRO A 73 8.09 20.59 -4.27
N ALA A 74 7.09 21.31 -3.75
CA ALA A 74 5.75 21.34 -4.33
C ALA A 74 5.76 21.73 -5.83
N VAL A 75 6.78 22.46 -6.26
CA VAL A 75 7.07 22.84 -7.65
C VAL A 75 7.44 21.62 -8.52
N LEU A 76 8.26 20.70 -8.02
CA LEU A 76 8.62 19.45 -8.69
C LEU A 76 7.44 18.47 -8.72
N GLN A 77 6.69 18.38 -7.62
CA GLN A 77 5.51 17.52 -7.55
C GLN A 77 4.38 18.00 -8.48
N ALA A 78 4.17 19.32 -8.57
CA ALA A 78 3.22 19.92 -9.51
C ALA A 78 3.66 19.74 -10.98
N ARG A 79 4.96 19.87 -11.29
CA ARG A 79 5.51 19.58 -12.62
C ARG A 79 5.46 18.09 -12.97
N MET A 80 5.63 17.18 -12.01
CA MET A 80 5.53 15.74 -12.27
C MET A 80 4.08 15.29 -12.50
N LEU A 81 3.12 15.85 -11.73
CA LEU A 81 1.70 15.53 -11.86
C LEU A 81 1.05 16.10 -13.14
N GLN A 82 1.40 17.33 -13.54
CA GLN A 82 0.92 17.91 -14.81
C GLN A 82 1.43 17.19 -16.06
N ASN A 83 2.53 16.44 -15.95
CA ASN A 83 3.22 15.80 -17.09
C ASN A 83 3.00 14.28 -17.17
N ALA A 84 2.43 13.65 -16.14
CA ALA A 84 2.08 12.23 -16.16
C ALA A 84 0.92 11.92 -17.13
N ASP A 85 0.02 12.87 -17.35
CA ASP A 85 -1.16 12.72 -18.21
C ASP A 85 -0.88 13.08 -19.69
N ASN A 86 0.24 13.75 -20.01
CA ASN A 86 0.52 14.30 -21.35
C ASN A 86 1.75 13.70 -22.08
N GLY A 87 2.29 12.56 -21.63
CA GLY A 87 3.22 11.78 -22.47
C GLY A 87 4.66 12.30 -22.58
N GLY A 88 5.14 13.13 -21.66
CA GLY A 88 6.55 13.52 -21.59
C GLY A 88 6.76 14.83 -20.85
N LEU A 89 7.81 14.92 -20.04
CA LEU A 89 8.17 16.16 -19.35
C LEU A 89 9.05 17.00 -20.27
N THR A 90 8.54 18.08 -20.86
CA THR A 90 9.37 18.96 -21.71
C THR A 90 10.34 19.77 -20.85
N ILE A 91 11.63 19.44 -20.95
CA ILE A 91 12.74 20.13 -20.29
C ILE A 91 12.96 21.45 -21.04
N HIS A 92 12.31 22.50 -20.57
CA HIS A 92 12.60 23.87 -20.98
C HIS A 92 13.76 24.41 -20.15
N GLY A 93 15.00 24.27 -20.64
CA GLY A 93 16.18 24.92 -20.04
C GLY A 93 17.44 24.05 -20.00
N LYS A 94 18.54 24.67 -19.56
CA LYS A 94 19.83 24.01 -19.29
C LYS A 94 19.73 23.25 -17.96
N LEU A 95 19.08 22.08 -17.95
CA LEU A 95 19.19 21.18 -16.79
C LEU A 95 20.65 20.77 -16.60
N SER A 96 21.13 20.97 -15.38
CA SER A 96 22.39 20.42 -14.90
C SER A 96 22.25 18.92 -14.63
N ARG A 97 23.39 18.22 -14.55
CA ARG A 97 23.43 16.80 -14.22
C ARG A 97 22.82 16.53 -12.84
N ALA A 98 23.06 17.40 -11.85
CA ALA A 98 22.55 17.25 -10.50
C ALA A 98 21.01 17.39 -10.45
N GLU A 99 20.45 18.37 -11.14
CA GLU A 99 18.98 18.53 -11.22
C GLU A 99 18.33 17.33 -11.92
N LEU A 100 18.97 16.77 -12.95
CA LEU A 100 18.45 15.57 -13.58
C LEU A 100 18.54 14.34 -12.67
N GLU A 101 19.61 14.20 -11.90
CA GLU A 101 19.73 13.16 -10.88
C GLU A 101 18.62 13.27 -9.83
N GLU A 102 18.37 14.48 -9.31
CA GLU A 102 17.27 14.73 -8.38
C GLU A 102 15.90 14.42 -9.00
N MET A 103 15.69 14.75 -10.28
CA MET A 103 14.46 14.38 -10.98
C MET A 103 14.31 12.87 -11.08
N LEU A 104 15.35 12.14 -11.51
CA LEU A 104 15.32 10.68 -11.64
C LEU A 104 15.08 9.98 -10.30
N TYR A 105 15.72 10.42 -9.20
CA TYR A 105 15.42 9.87 -7.88
C TYR A 105 14.07 10.36 -7.34
N GLY A 106 13.61 11.55 -7.71
CA GLY A 106 12.28 12.06 -7.36
C GLY A 106 11.17 11.14 -7.86
N LEU A 107 11.35 10.59 -9.06
CA LEU A 107 10.48 9.56 -9.64
C LEU A 107 10.52 8.24 -8.83
N LEU A 108 11.62 7.97 -8.15
CA LEU A 108 11.83 6.80 -7.28
C LEU A 108 11.46 7.05 -5.81
N GLY A 109 10.84 8.20 -5.50
CA GLY A 109 10.33 8.51 -4.16
C GLY A 109 11.20 9.44 -3.31
N GLY A 110 12.14 10.19 -3.91
CA GLY A 110 12.81 11.30 -3.22
C GLY A 110 14.26 11.50 -3.63
N SER A 111 15.16 11.74 -2.67
CA SER A 111 16.60 11.78 -2.93
C SER A 111 17.18 10.37 -3.11
N ARG A 112 18.41 10.26 -3.61
CA ARG A 112 19.16 8.98 -3.66
C ARG A 112 19.15 8.23 -2.33
N GLN A 113 19.41 8.93 -1.22
CA GLN A 113 19.36 8.35 0.12
C GLN A 113 17.96 7.90 0.52
N ALA A 114 16.93 8.69 0.18
CA ALA A 114 15.55 8.32 0.45
C ALA A 114 15.14 7.07 -0.34
N PHE A 115 15.53 6.99 -1.62
CA PHE A 115 15.35 5.81 -2.46
C PHE A 115 15.99 4.56 -1.85
N ARG A 116 17.29 4.62 -1.50
CA ARG A 116 17.98 3.47 -0.86
C ARG A 116 17.26 3.00 0.39
N ARG A 117 16.89 3.94 1.28
CA ARG A 117 16.18 3.62 2.51
C ARG A 117 14.82 2.99 2.24
N LEU A 118 13.99 3.61 1.38
CA LEU A 118 12.65 3.11 1.06
C LEU A 118 12.71 1.72 0.40
N ARG A 119 13.66 1.51 -0.51
CA ARG A 119 13.85 0.21 -1.18
C ARG A 119 14.30 -0.85 -0.18
N ARG A 120 15.28 -0.54 0.67
CA ARG A 120 15.76 -1.45 1.71
C ARG A 120 14.67 -1.78 2.73
N GLU A 121 13.91 -0.78 3.21
CA GLU A 121 12.78 -0.99 4.13
C GLU A 121 11.64 -1.82 3.48
N ALA A 122 11.42 -1.69 2.17
CA ALA A 122 10.45 -2.52 1.45
C ALA A 122 10.91 -3.98 1.37
N ILE A 123 12.17 -4.23 0.99
CA ILE A 123 12.71 -5.59 0.87
C ILE A 123 12.85 -6.24 2.25
N GLN A 124 13.30 -5.50 3.27
CA GLN A 124 13.43 -6.00 4.64
C GLN A 124 12.09 -6.50 5.18
N ARG A 125 10.97 -5.81 4.93
CA ARG A 125 9.65 -6.29 5.34
C ARG A 125 9.28 -7.63 4.73
N SER A 126 9.70 -7.88 3.49
CA SER A 126 9.52 -9.18 2.83
C SER A 126 10.39 -10.25 3.50
N ILE A 127 11.65 -9.94 3.80
CA ILE A 127 12.58 -10.85 4.47
C ILE A 127 12.12 -11.16 5.89
N ASP A 128 11.68 -10.17 6.65
CA ASP A 128 11.19 -10.35 8.02
C ASP A 128 9.99 -11.33 8.05
N ARG A 129 9.10 -11.26 7.05
CA ARG A 129 8.01 -12.24 6.89
C ARG A 129 8.57 -13.64 6.62
N VAL A 130 9.53 -13.76 5.71
CA VAL A 130 10.13 -15.07 5.39
C VAL A 130 10.87 -15.63 6.60
N ASP A 131 11.59 -14.80 7.35
CA ASP A 131 12.26 -15.18 8.59
C ASP A 131 11.28 -15.65 9.66
N GLN A 132 10.12 -15.00 9.78
CA GLN A 132 9.07 -15.45 10.70
C GLN A 132 8.57 -16.86 10.39
N VAL A 133 8.46 -17.21 9.10
CA VAL A 133 7.98 -18.52 8.62
C VAL A 133 9.08 -19.58 8.65
N CYS A 134 10.22 -19.30 8.01
CA CYS A 134 11.28 -20.28 7.73
C CYS A 134 12.40 -20.29 8.78
N LYS A 135 12.44 -19.32 9.70
CA LYS A 135 13.52 -19.15 10.71
C LYS A 135 14.90 -19.17 10.05
N LEU A 136 15.22 -18.11 9.31
CA LEU A 136 16.48 -17.99 8.59
C LEU A 136 17.63 -17.90 9.60
N ASN A 137 18.70 -18.64 9.33
CA ASN A 137 19.94 -18.51 10.09
C ASN A 137 20.75 -17.29 9.64
N ASP A 138 21.77 -16.92 10.42
CA ASP A 138 22.57 -15.72 10.17
C ASP A 138 23.31 -15.77 8.81
N SER A 139 23.79 -16.95 8.40
CA SER A 139 24.46 -17.12 7.11
C SER A 139 23.50 -16.93 5.92
N GLN A 140 22.25 -17.40 6.04
CA GLN A 140 21.21 -17.15 5.04
C GLN A 140 20.89 -15.66 4.97
N LYS A 141 20.71 -15.00 6.12
CA LYS A 141 20.44 -13.56 6.21
C LYS A 141 21.55 -12.73 5.58
N GLU A 142 22.81 -13.04 5.87
CA GLU A 142 23.96 -12.33 5.30
C GLU A 142 24.02 -12.43 3.77
N LYS A 143 23.78 -13.63 3.21
CA LYS A 143 23.74 -13.83 1.75
C LYS A 143 22.62 -13.03 1.10
N ILE A 144 21.44 -13.04 1.71
CA ILE A 144 20.29 -12.28 1.22
C ILE A 144 20.61 -10.79 1.31
N ASP A 145 21.09 -10.28 2.44
CA ASP A 145 21.46 -8.87 2.62
C ASP A 145 22.49 -8.39 1.60
N GLY A 146 23.53 -9.19 1.32
CA GLY A 146 24.51 -8.89 0.29
C GLY A 146 23.86 -8.73 -1.09
N SER A 147 22.91 -9.60 -1.44
CA SER A 147 22.19 -9.52 -2.72
C SER A 147 21.24 -8.32 -2.83
N ILE A 148 20.68 -7.83 -1.71
CA ILE A 148 19.88 -6.60 -1.67
C ILE A 148 20.73 -5.40 -2.05
N GLU A 149 21.93 -5.28 -1.48
CA GLU A 149 22.83 -4.16 -1.79
C GLU A 149 23.28 -4.20 -3.25
N ILE A 150 23.49 -5.39 -3.82
CA ILE A 150 23.79 -5.55 -5.25
C ILE A 150 22.60 -5.07 -6.11
N ASP A 151 21.37 -5.44 -5.78
CA ASP A 151 20.18 -4.99 -6.51
C ASP A 151 20.00 -3.47 -6.45
N ILE A 152 20.22 -2.87 -5.27
CA ILE A 152 20.19 -1.40 -5.11
C ILE A 152 21.29 -0.76 -5.95
N ALA A 153 22.53 -1.27 -5.86
CA ALA A 153 23.67 -0.76 -6.62
C ALA A 153 23.47 -0.87 -8.14
N ARG A 154 22.79 -1.92 -8.62
CA ARG A 154 22.46 -2.09 -10.05
C ARG A 154 21.55 -0.95 -10.55
N ILE A 155 20.55 -0.56 -9.76
CA ILE A 155 19.67 0.56 -10.09
C ILE A 155 20.44 1.88 -10.08
N GLU A 156 21.25 2.11 -9.04
CA GLU A 156 22.08 3.33 -8.94
C GLU A 156 23.10 3.42 -10.08
N SER A 157 23.69 2.30 -10.49
CA SER A 157 24.59 2.20 -11.64
C SER A 157 23.87 2.51 -12.95
N THR A 158 22.63 2.04 -13.10
CA THR A 158 21.79 2.37 -14.27
C THR A 158 21.55 3.88 -14.36
N ILE A 159 21.19 4.52 -13.24
CA ILE A 159 21.01 5.97 -13.17
C ILE A 159 22.33 6.69 -13.46
N THR A 160 23.43 6.24 -12.87
CA THR A 160 24.76 6.85 -13.05
C THR A 160 25.22 6.76 -14.51
N SER A 161 24.99 5.62 -15.17
CA SER A 161 25.28 5.41 -16.59
C SER A 161 24.47 6.36 -17.47
N LEU A 162 23.16 6.47 -17.23
CA LEU A 162 22.29 7.40 -17.94
C LEU A 162 22.71 8.87 -17.75
N LEU A 163 23.14 9.24 -16.54
CA LEU A 163 23.66 10.57 -16.26
C LEU A 163 25.04 10.83 -16.89
N SER A 164 25.84 9.79 -17.11
CA SER A 164 27.17 9.92 -17.73
C SER A 164 27.10 10.27 -19.23
N GLU A 165 25.98 9.97 -19.88
CA GLU A 165 25.71 10.37 -21.27
C GLU A 165 25.50 11.89 -21.42
N ILE A 166 25.35 12.61 -20.30
CA ILE A 166 25.11 14.04 -20.26
C ILE A 166 26.40 14.78 -19.95
N ARG A 167 26.89 15.49 -20.96
CA ARG A 167 27.96 16.49 -20.84
C ARG A 167 27.36 17.89 -20.73
N GLU A 168 28.14 18.85 -20.24
CA GLU A 168 27.68 20.24 -20.07
C GLU A 168 27.20 20.87 -21.38
N ASP A 169 27.83 20.51 -22.49
CA ASP A 169 27.55 20.93 -23.87
C ASP A 169 26.44 20.13 -24.55
N THR A 170 25.83 19.14 -23.87
CA THR A 170 24.79 18.32 -24.48
C THR A 170 23.56 19.16 -24.84
N PRO A 171 23.09 19.13 -26.11
CA PRO A 171 21.92 19.90 -26.53
C PRO A 171 20.67 19.57 -25.69
N PRO A 172 19.77 20.55 -25.43
CA PRO A 172 18.55 20.33 -24.66
C PRO A 172 17.68 19.17 -25.18
N GLU A 173 17.59 19.01 -26.50
CA GLU A 173 16.84 17.92 -27.15
C GLU A 173 17.42 16.53 -26.81
N LYS A 174 18.75 16.43 -26.75
CA LYS A 174 19.42 15.18 -26.39
C LYS A 174 19.30 14.90 -24.89
N LYS A 175 19.35 15.93 -24.03
CA LYS A 175 19.06 15.79 -22.59
C LYS A 175 17.62 15.31 -22.36
N GLN A 176 16.67 15.81 -23.14
CA GLN A 176 15.28 15.38 -23.14
C GLN A 176 15.13 13.91 -23.53
N ALA A 177 15.78 13.49 -24.62
CA ALA A 177 15.74 12.10 -25.07
C ALA A 177 16.32 11.15 -24.01
N ILE A 178 17.45 11.53 -23.38
CA ILE A 178 18.07 10.77 -22.29
C ILE A 178 17.13 10.67 -21.08
N TYR A 179 16.52 11.79 -20.66
CA TYR A 179 15.53 11.77 -19.59
C TYR A 179 14.34 10.86 -19.89
N ASN A 180 13.76 10.97 -21.09
CA ASN A 180 12.62 10.15 -21.48
C ASN A 180 13.00 8.66 -21.53
N ASN A 181 14.19 8.33 -22.01
CA ASN A 181 14.72 6.97 -22.00
C ASN A 181 14.91 6.45 -20.57
N ALA A 182 15.54 7.26 -19.72
CA ALA A 182 15.73 6.96 -18.31
C ALA A 182 14.40 6.75 -17.58
N TRP A 183 13.44 7.64 -17.81
CA TRP A 183 12.09 7.55 -17.29
C TRP A 183 11.38 6.28 -17.74
N GLN A 184 11.41 5.94 -19.04
CA GLN A 184 10.81 4.71 -19.54
C GLN A 184 11.47 3.46 -18.95
N ARG A 185 12.80 3.45 -18.79
CA ARG A 185 13.52 2.34 -18.15
C ARG A 185 13.15 2.20 -16.68
N LEU A 186 13.23 3.29 -15.91
CA LEU A 186 12.88 3.30 -14.49
C LEU A 186 11.40 2.99 -14.25
N ARG A 187 10.51 3.50 -15.11
CA ARG A 187 9.07 3.21 -15.06
C ARG A 187 8.80 1.75 -15.40
N THR A 188 9.44 1.19 -16.43
CA THR A 188 9.34 -0.25 -16.73
C THR A 188 9.81 -1.08 -15.54
N MET A 189 10.92 -0.67 -14.90
CA MET A 189 11.41 -1.32 -13.68
C MET A 189 10.43 -1.20 -12.50
N GLN A 190 9.75 -0.06 -12.33
CA GLN A 190 8.76 0.16 -11.27
C GLN A 190 7.40 -0.53 -11.53
N GLN A 191 6.91 -0.49 -12.77
CA GLN A 191 5.55 -0.91 -13.14
C GLN A 191 5.45 -2.39 -13.44
N GLN A 192 6.48 -2.96 -14.03
CA GLN A 192 6.54 -4.39 -14.05
C GLN A 192 6.93 -4.81 -12.64
N ASP A 193 6.13 -5.70 -12.05
CA ASP A 193 6.50 -6.46 -10.85
C ASP A 193 7.84 -7.23 -11.03
N THR A 194 8.52 -7.10 -12.18
CA THR A 194 9.87 -7.58 -12.53
C THR A 194 10.98 -7.10 -11.60
N LEU A 195 10.87 -5.91 -10.98
CA LEU A 195 11.81 -5.56 -9.90
C LEU A 195 11.67 -6.48 -8.67
N ASP A 196 10.58 -7.24 -8.62
CA ASP A 196 10.27 -8.19 -7.57
C ASP A 196 10.35 -9.64 -8.11
N GLN A 197 9.93 -9.96 -9.33
CA GLN A 197 10.04 -11.33 -9.88
C GLN A 197 11.45 -11.71 -10.33
N ASP A 198 12.27 -10.74 -10.76
CA ASP A 198 13.63 -10.97 -11.24
C ASP A 198 14.73 -10.43 -10.31
N ALA A 199 14.33 -9.95 -9.13
CA ALA A 199 15.26 -9.42 -8.14
C ALA A 199 16.29 -10.49 -7.75
N LEU A 200 17.58 -10.12 -7.73
CA LEU A 200 18.64 -11.04 -7.32
C LEU A 200 18.38 -11.55 -5.90
N TRP A 201 17.90 -10.68 -5.01
CA TRP A 201 17.62 -11.08 -3.63
C TRP A 201 16.56 -12.17 -3.50
N LYS A 202 15.55 -12.22 -4.38
CA LYS A 202 14.57 -13.32 -4.37
C LYS A 202 15.17 -14.62 -4.90
N LYS A 203 15.99 -14.54 -5.94
CA LYS A 203 16.70 -15.72 -6.48
C LYS A 203 17.65 -16.31 -5.44
N VAL A 204 18.42 -15.45 -4.76
CA VAL A 204 19.31 -15.84 -3.66
C VAL A 204 18.51 -16.38 -2.48
N LEU A 205 17.37 -15.78 -2.14
CA LEU A 205 16.48 -16.31 -1.11
C LEU A 205 16.09 -17.76 -1.44
N HIS A 206 15.44 -18.01 -2.58
CA HIS A 206 15.02 -19.37 -2.95
C HIS A 206 16.18 -20.37 -3.04
N ALA A 207 17.35 -19.94 -3.51
CA ALA A 207 18.53 -20.80 -3.59
C ALA A 207 19.18 -21.09 -2.22
N THR A 208 18.94 -20.26 -1.20
CA THR A 208 19.52 -20.41 0.14
C THR A 208 18.61 -21.14 1.12
N LEU A 209 17.33 -21.26 0.82
CA LEU A 209 16.37 -22.03 1.61
C LEU A 209 16.64 -23.54 1.48
N THR A 210 16.41 -24.26 2.57
CA THR A 210 16.32 -25.73 2.51
C THR A 210 15.02 -26.16 1.84
N ALA A 211 14.93 -27.41 1.39
CA ALA A 211 13.70 -27.95 0.80
C ALA A 211 12.48 -27.83 1.74
N GLU A 212 12.69 -28.02 3.04
CA GLU A 212 11.64 -27.86 4.05
C GLU A 212 11.21 -26.39 4.22
N GLN A 213 12.18 -25.46 4.28
CA GLN A 213 11.88 -24.03 4.34
C GLN A 213 11.15 -23.54 3.09
N GLN A 214 11.53 -24.05 1.91
CA GLN A 214 10.85 -23.73 0.65
C GLN A 214 9.39 -24.18 0.69
N LYS A 215 9.12 -25.39 1.17
CA LYS A 215 7.75 -25.89 1.33
C LYS A 215 6.93 -25.04 2.29
N GLN A 216 7.51 -24.63 3.42
CA GLN A 216 6.84 -23.75 4.39
C GLN A 216 6.52 -22.37 3.79
N LEU A 217 7.44 -21.83 2.99
CA LEU A 217 7.23 -20.56 2.29
C LEU A 217 6.09 -20.68 1.27
N ASP A 218 6.08 -21.75 0.46
CA ASP A 218 5.02 -22.00 -0.53
C ASP A 218 3.63 -22.13 0.13
N GLU A 219 3.56 -22.79 1.29
CA GLU A 219 2.33 -22.90 2.07
C GLU A 219 1.87 -21.55 2.64
N ASP A 220 2.80 -20.72 3.13
CA ASP A 220 2.49 -19.37 3.58
C ASP A 220 2.02 -18.47 2.43
N GLU A 221 2.66 -18.57 1.27
CA GLU A 221 2.26 -17.83 0.06
C GLU A 221 0.85 -18.19 -0.38
N LYS A 222 0.51 -19.48 -0.44
CA LYS A 222 -0.86 -19.94 -0.71
C LYS A 222 -1.87 -19.39 0.29
N ARG A 223 -1.52 -19.39 1.58
CA ARG A 223 -2.39 -18.85 2.64
C ARG A 223 -2.60 -17.34 2.49
N VAL A 224 -1.53 -16.60 2.21
CA VAL A 224 -1.61 -15.15 2.01
C VAL A 224 -2.40 -14.82 0.75
N GLU A 225 -2.23 -15.57 -0.32
CA GLU A 225 -2.99 -15.37 -1.55
C GLU A 225 -4.48 -15.63 -1.35
N ALA A 226 -4.85 -16.75 -0.68
CA ALA A 226 -6.25 -17.01 -0.31
C ALA A 226 -6.83 -15.90 0.57
N THR A 227 -6.03 -15.34 1.48
CA THR A 227 -6.46 -14.22 2.34
C THR A 227 -6.66 -12.93 1.53
N ARG A 228 -5.78 -12.66 0.56
CA ARG A 228 -5.87 -11.51 -0.35
C ARG A 228 -7.10 -11.62 -1.24
N GLU A 229 -7.32 -12.78 -1.86
CA GLU A 229 -8.50 -13.04 -2.69
C GLU A 229 -9.78 -12.79 -1.88
N ARG A 230 -9.88 -13.41 -0.70
CA ARG A 230 -11.02 -13.23 0.20
C ARG A 230 -11.24 -11.77 0.60
N SER A 231 -10.17 -11.05 0.94
CA SER A 231 -10.22 -9.62 1.26
C SER A 231 -10.66 -8.77 0.06
N GLY A 232 -10.24 -9.15 -1.15
CA GLY A 232 -10.70 -8.57 -2.41
C GLY A 232 -12.20 -8.73 -2.59
N LYS A 233 -12.76 -9.91 -2.32
CA LYS A 233 -14.21 -10.15 -2.37
C LYS A 233 -14.98 -9.29 -1.35
N TYR A 234 -14.48 -9.15 -0.12
CA TYR A 234 -15.08 -8.23 0.86
C TYR A 234 -15.03 -6.77 0.43
N ARG A 235 -13.91 -6.33 -0.15
CA ARG A 235 -13.79 -4.98 -0.71
C ARG A 235 -14.80 -4.77 -1.84
N LEU A 236 -14.94 -5.74 -2.72
CA LEU A 236 -15.92 -5.70 -3.81
C LEU A 236 -17.35 -5.56 -3.29
N LEU A 237 -17.72 -6.36 -2.29
CA LEU A 237 -19.02 -6.27 -1.63
C LEU A 237 -19.29 -4.87 -1.06
N LEU A 238 -18.30 -4.24 -0.42
CA LEU A 238 -18.42 -2.87 0.10
C LEU A 238 -18.61 -1.84 -1.02
N LEU A 239 -17.97 -2.03 -2.17
CA LEU A 239 -18.16 -1.16 -3.33
C LEU A 239 -19.58 -1.27 -3.89
N VAL A 240 -20.12 -2.49 -3.99
CA VAL A 240 -21.50 -2.72 -4.43
C VAL A 240 -22.49 -2.13 -3.42
N GLN A 241 -22.29 -2.38 -2.13
CA GLN A 241 -23.10 -1.80 -1.05
C GLN A 241 -23.19 -0.28 -1.17
N ARG A 242 -22.07 0.40 -1.43
CA ARG A 242 -22.02 1.85 -1.54
C ARG A 242 -22.76 2.37 -2.78
N LYS A 243 -22.78 1.60 -3.86
CA LYS A 243 -23.46 1.99 -5.11
C LYS A 243 -24.97 1.77 -5.01
N VAL A 244 -25.40 0.57 -4.64
CA VAL A 244 -26.78 0.12 -4.83
C VAL A 244 -27.57 0.08 -3.51
N GLY A 245 -26.89 0.08 -2.36
CA GLY A 245 -27.56 0.03 -1.05
C GLY A 245 -28.09 -1.35 -0.68
N LEU A 246 -27.23 -2.38 -0.67
CA LEU A 246 -27.64 -3.75 -0.35
C LEU A 246 -28.27 -3.87 1.05
N THR A 247 -29.33 -4.67 1.14
CA THR A 247 -29.92 -5.10 2.42
C THR A 247 -29.00 -6.10 3.13
N THR A 248 -29.22 -6.35 4.42
CA THR A 248 -28.43 -7.36 5.17
C THR A 248 -28.56 -8.77 4.57
N PRO A 249 -29.76 -9.25 4.19
CA PRO A 249 -29.91 -10.55 3.53
C PRO A 249 -29.20 -10.62 2.17
N ASP A 250 -29.32 -9.57 1.35
CA ASP A 250 -28.66 -9.52 0.02
C ASP A 250 -27.14 -9.50 0.18
N ARG A 251 -26.62 -8.81 1.18
CA ARG A 251 -25.19 -8.79 1.50
C ARG A 251 -24.66 -10.19 1.85
N GLN A 252 -25.40 -10.95 2.66
CA GLN A 252 -24.98 -12.29 3.06
C GLN A 252 -25.00 -13.26 1.86
N ARG A 253 -26.06 -13.21 1.06
CA ARG A 253 -26.23 -14.06 -0.13
C ARG A 253 -25.21 -13.73 -1.21
N LEU A 254 -24.98 -12.44 -1.48
CA LEU A 254 -23.96 -11.98 -2.42
C LEU A 254 -22.54 -12.32 -1.94
N LEU A 255 -22.26 -12.23 -0.64
CA LEU A 255 -20.97 -12.66 -0.10
C LEU A 255 -20.76 -14.17 -0.27
N ALA A 256 -21.79 -14.99 -0.01
CA ALA A 256 -21.71 -16.43 -0.21
C ALA A 256 -21.43 -16.76 -1.69
N PHE A 257 -22.11 -16.07 -2.61
CA PHE A 257 -21.85 -16.16 -4.04
C PHE A 257 -20.40 -15.77 -4.40
N LEU A 258 -19.89 -14.67 -3.86
CA LEU A 258 -18.52 -14.19 -4.14
C LEU A 258 -17.40 -15.08 -3.58
N LEU A 259 -17.69 -15.82 -2.50
CA LEU A 259 -16.73 -16.74 -1.88
C LEU A 259 -16.80 -18.16 -2.46
N ASP A 260 -17.73 -18.45 -3.37
CA ASP A 260 -17.76 -19.72 -4.08
C ASP A 260 -16.53 -19.82 -5.03
N PRO A 261 -15.74 -20.92 -4.97
CA PRO A 261 -14.59 -21.13 -5.86
C PRO A 261 -14.91 -20.98 -7.36
N LYS A 262 -16.15 -21.29 -7.77
CA LYS A 262 -16.61 -21.14 -9.17
C LYS A 262 -16.60 -19.68 -9.65
N HIS A 263 -16.58 -18.73 -8.72
CA HIS A 263 -16.63 -17.29 -8.97
C HIS A 263 -15.32 -16.58 -8.57
N SER A 264 -14.22 -17.32 -8.49
CA SER A 264 -12.87 -16.80 -8.19
C SER A 264 -12.42 -15.70 -9.17
N SER A 265 -12.78 -15.81 -10.46
CA SER A 265 -12.47 -14.83 -11.51
C SER A 265 -13.10 -13.44 -11.30
N ILE A 266 -14.12 -13.31 -10.45
CA ILE A 266 -14.81 -12.04 -10.22
C ILE A 266 -13.94 -11.11 -9.37
N GLN A 267 -13.29 -10.12 -9.99
CA GLN A 267 -12.38 -9.19 -9.31
C GLN A 267 -12.89 -7.74 -9.26
N SER A 268 -13.94 -7.43 -10.00
CA SER A 268 -14.46 -6.07 -10.17
C SER A 268 -15.98 -5.99 -10.12
N VAL A 269 -16.50 -4.77 -9.96
CA VAL A 269 -17.96 -4.51 -9.93
C VAL A 269 -18.59 -4.82 -11.30
N SER A 270 -17.91 -4.55 -12.41
CA SER A 270 -18.41 -4.86 -13.75
C SER A 270 -18.47 -6.37 -13.98
N THR A 271 -17.37 -7.09 -13.73
CA THR A 271 -17.34 -8.56 -13.86
C THR A 271 -18.36 -9.25 -12.95
N LEU A 272 -18.66 -8.67 -11.79
CA LEU A 272 -19.72 -9.19 -10.91
C LEU A 272 -21.12 -8.94 -11.49
N PHE A 273 -21.35 -7.75 -12.04
CA PHE A 273 -22.63 -7.42 -12.67
C PHE A 273 -22.90 -8.31 -13.90
N GLU A 274 -21.89 -8.52 -14.73
CA GLU A 274 -21.93 -9.45 -15.88
C GLU A 274 -22.25 -10.86 -15.41
N ALA A 275 -21.49 -11.39 -14.44
CA ALA A 275 -21.72 -12.73 -13.90
C ALA A 275 -23.13 -12.91 -13.32
N LEU A 276 -23.69 -11.88 -12.66
CA LEU A 276 -25.06 -11.91 -12.15
C LEU A 276 -26.12 -11.79 -13.26
N SER A 277 -25.79 -11.14 -14.37
CA SER A 277 -26.69 -10.96 -15.53
C SER A 277 -26.80 -12.22 -16.37
N GLU A 278 -25.78 -13.07 -16.35
CA GLU A 278 -25.78 -14.39 -17.02
C GLU A 278 -26.59 -15.45 -16.26
N LEU A 279 -26.89 -15.21 -14.98
CA LEU A 279 -27.73 -16.12 -14.18
C LEU A 279 -29.20 -16.03 -14.60
N SER A 280 -29.89 -17.17 -14.52
CA SER A 280 -31.35 -17.18 -14.63
C SER A 280 -32.00 -16.33 -13.53
N ASP A 281 -33.19 -15.80 -13.80
CA ASP A 281 -33.89 -14.91 -12.85
C ASP A 281 -34.09 -15.56 -11.47
N SER A 282 -34.35 -16.87 -11.42
CA SER A 282 -34.50 -17.61 -10.16
C SER A 282 -33.20 -17.67 -9.37
N GLN A 283 -32.07 -17.95 -10.03
CA GLN A 283 -30.74 -17.99 -9.42
C GLN A 283 -30.31 -16.59 -8.97
N ARG A 284 -30.55 -15.57 -9.78
CA ARG A 284 -30.23 -14.18 -9.46
C ARG A 284 -31.03 -13.69 -8.26
N ASN A 285 -32.33 -13.98 -8.22
CA ASN A 285 -33.22 -13.62 -7.10
C ASN A 285 -32.91 -14.39 -5.80
N ALA A 286 -32.26 -15.54 -5.92
CA ALA A 286 -31.68 -16.24 -4.77
C ALA A 286 -30.45 -15.54 -4.19
N ILE A 287 -29.82 -14.59 -4.91
CA ILE A 287 -28.62 -13.86 -4.47
C ILE A 287 -28.94 -12.42 -4.10
N LEU A 288 -29.69 -11.71 -4.93
CA LEU A 288 -30.08 -10.32 -4.75
C LEU A 288 -31.58 -10.17 -4.93
N SER A 289 -32.22 -9.29 -4.17
CA SER A 289 -33.59 -8.88 -4.47
C SER A 289 -33.69 -8.24 -5.87
N GLU A 290 -34.80 -8.49 -6.56
CA GLU A 290 -35.07 -7.96 -7.90
C GLU A 290 -34.97 -6.42 -7.91
N GLU A 291 -35.51 -5.76 -6.88
CA GLU A 291 -35.41 -4.30 -6.71
C GLU A 291 -33.95 -3.81 -6.69
N THR A 292 -33.09 -4.49 -5.93
CA THR A 292 -31.66 -4.17 -5.83
C THR A 292 -30.96 -4.39 -7.16
N PHE A 293 -31.28 -5.48 -7.86
CA PHE A 293 -30.66 -5.76 -9.15
C PHE A 293 -31.07 -4.75 -10.23
N GLN A 294 -32.34 -4.35 -10.27
CA GLN A 294 -32.80 -3.30 -11.19
C GLN A 294 -32.18 -1.94 -10.86
N ALA A 295 -32.06 -1.58 -9.58
CA ALA A 295 -31.35 -0.37 -9.17
C ALA A 295 -29.88 -0.38 -9.62
N TRP A 296 -29.21 -1.53 -9.53
CA TRP A 296 -27.86 -1.67 -10.06
C TRP A 296 -27.83 -1.50 -11.58
N LYS A 297 -28.72 -2.18 -12.31
CA LYS A 297 -28.82 -2.08 -13.77
C LYS A 297 -29.00 -0.65 -14.24
N GLN A 298 -29.88 0.12 -13.59
CA GLN A 298 -30.09 1.54 -13.88
C GLN A 298 -28.82 2.39 -13.67
N GLN A 299 -28.09 2.14 -12.58
CA GLN A 299 -26.82 2.85 -12.33
C GLN A 299 -25.71 2.46 -13.31
N ALA A 300 -25.71 1.22 -13.80
CA ALA A 300 -24.75 0.75 -14.79
C ALA A 300 -25.01 1.40 -16.16
N THR A 301 -26.28 1.59 -16.54
CA THR A 301 -26.67 2.22 -17.81
C THR A 301 -26.64 3.76 -17.77
N ALA A 302 -26.70 4.37 -16.59
CA ALA A 302 -26.69 5.83 -16.42
C ALA A 302 -25.29 6.49 -16.52
N ARG A 303 -24.22 5.72 -16.67
CA ARG A 303 -22.87 6.25 -16.92
C ARG A 303 -22.57 6.24 -18.42
N PRO A 304 -22.50 7.39 -19.11
CA PRO A 304 -21.91 7.48 -20.45
C PRO A 304 -20.40 7.20 -20.42
#